data_AF-N1UUB5-F1
#
_entry.id   AF-N1UUB5-F1
#
_cell.length_a   1.000
_cell.length_b   1.000
_cell.length_c   1.000
_cell.angle_alpha   90.00
_cell.angle_beta   90.00
_cell.angle_gamma   90.00
#
_symmetry.space_group_name_H-M   'P 1'
#
loop_
_entity.id
_entity.type
_entity.pdbx_description
1 polymer ?
#
loop_
_entity_poly.entity_id
_entity_poly.type
_entity_poly.pdbx_seq_one_letter_code
_entity_poly.pdbx_strand_id
1 'polypeptide(L)'
;MTAPTVTSVPAAEQGLAEFDRTTSRWGQLTMLAGLAISLAGPLYLVFFGGLDVSATQLWTAFAAVAAVFMMIWIVEPVTYFPILGPAAMYQAFMIGNISSKLLPSALVAQNRIGAKPGT
;
A
#
# COMPACT_ATOMS: atom_id res chain seq x y z
N MET A 1 -7.03 -47.32 17.67
CA MET A 1 -7.41 -45.93 17.37
C MET A 1 -6.21 -45.04 17.67
N THR A 2 -5.42 -44.71 16.66
CA THR A 2 -4.29 -43.76 16.77
C THR A 2 -4.89 -42.36 16.77
N ALA A 3 -4.69 -41.60 17.86
CA ALA A 3 -5.14 -40.23 17.94
C ALA A 3 -4.43 -39.36 16.88
N PRO A 4 -5.11 -38.38 16.27
CA PRO A 4 -4.47 -37.48 15.31
C PRO A 4 -3.45 -36.62 16.04
N THR A 5 -2.19 -36.70 15.61
CA THR A 5 -1.11 -35.81 16.05
C THR A 5 -1.46 -34.40 15.61
N VAL A 6 -1.86 -33.54 16.55
CA VAL A 6 -2.01 -32.11 16.30
C VAL A 6 -0.60 -31.51 16.24
N THR A 7 -0.06 -31.36 15.04
CA THR A 7 1.22 -30.68 14.85
C THR A 7 1.03 -29.22 15.24
N SER A 8 1.57 -28.82 16.38
CA SER A 8 1.55 -27.42 16.81
C SER A 8 2.33 -26.58 15.81
N VAL A 9 1.68 -25.61 15.18
CA VAL A 9 2.33 -24.59 14.34
C VAL A 9 3.42 -23.91 15.18
N PRO A 10 4.70 -23.85 14.72
CA PRO A 10 5.78 -23.22 15.46
C PRO A 10 5.43 -21.79 15.87
N ALA A 11 5.87 -21.36 17.06
CA ALA A 11 5.54 -20.04 17.61
C ALA A 11 5.86 -18.87 16.65
N ALA A 12 6.91 -19.01 15.83
CA ALA A 12 7.28 -18.02 14.82
C ALA A 12 6.23 -17.88 13.70
N GLU A 13 5.65 -18.99 13.23
CA GLU A 13 4.61 -18.99 12.20
C GLU A 13 3.30 -18.38 12.74
N GLN A 14 2.98 -18.64 14.02
CA GLN A 14 1.84 -18.02 14.68
C GLN A 14 2.01 -16.50 14.80
N GLY A 15 3.21 -16.05 15.19
CA GLY A 15 3.52 -14.62 15.29
C GLY A 15 3.44 -13.89 13.95
N LEU A 16 3.92 -14.52 12.86
CA LEU A 16 3.81 -13.95 11.52
C LEU A 16 2.36 -13.84 11.04
N ALA A 17 1.54 -14.88 11.26
CA ALA A 17 0.13 -14.85 10.90
C ALA A 17 -0.67 -13.79 11.67
N GLU A 18 -0.33 -13.54 12.94
CA GLU A 18 -0.92 -12.47 13.73
C GLU A 18 -0.49 -11.08 13.24
N PHE A 19 0.79 -10.93 12.90
CA PHE A 19 1.34 -9.71 12.31
C PHE A 19 0.64 -9.36 11.00
N ASP A 20 0.49 -10.31 10.09
CA ASP A 20 -0.17 -10.09 8.79
C ASP A 20 -1.62 -9.67 8.95
N ARG A 21 -2.34 -10.31 9.87
CA ARG A 21 -3.74 -9.99 10.17
C ARG A 21 -3.89 -8.58 10.73
N THR A 22 -3.06 -8.23 11.71
CA THR A 22 -3.12 -6.93 12.37
C THR A 22 -2.72 -5.83 11.39
N THR A 23 -1.64 -6.03 10.66
CA THR A 23 -1.12 -5.07 9.70
C THR A 23 -2.07 -4.85 8.53
N SER A 24 -2.70 -5.91 8.01
CA SER A 24 -3.68 -5.74 6.93
C SER A 24 -4.88 -4.92 7.35
N ARG A 25 -5.40 -5.14 8.57
CA ARG A 25 -6.56 -4.39 9.09
C ARG A 25 -6.23 -2.91 9.29
N TRP A 26 -5.13 -2.61 9.97
CA TRP A 26 -4.73 -1.23 10.24
C TRP A 26 -4.18 -0.51 9.01
N GLY A 27 -3.45 -1.22 8.16
CA GLY A 27 -2.95 -0.70 6.89
C GLY A 27 -4.08 -0.20 6.00
N GLN A 28 -5.11 -1.02 5.78
CA GLN A 28 -6.28 -0.61 5.00
C GLN A 28 -7.05 0.54 5.65
N LEU A 29 -7.30 0.47 6.96
CA LEU A 29 -8.04 1.51 7.67
C LEU A 29 -7.32 2.86 7.59
N THR A 30 -6.01 2.87 7.81
CA THR A 30 -5.21 4.09 7.75
C THR A 30 -5.11 4.62 6.32
N MET A 31 -4.95 3.76 5.30
CA MET A 31 -5.03 4.15 3.88
C MET A 31 -6.34 4.85 3.55
N LEU A 32 -7.47 4.28 3.96
CA LEU A 32 -8.80 4.87 3.72
C LEU A 32 -8.96 6.22 4.44
N ALA A 33 -8.47 6.32 5.67
CA ALA A 33 -8.46 7.59 6.40
C ALA A 33 -7.59 8.65 5.71
N GLY A 34 -6.40 8.26 5.25
CA GLY A 34 -5.51 9.13 4.48
C GLY A 34 -6.14 9.62 3.18
N LEU A 35 -6.82 8.73 2.45
CA LEU A 35 -7.59 9.07 1.26
C LEU A 35 -8.73 10.05 1.57
N ALA A 36 -9.49 9.80 2.62
CA ALA A 36 -10.58 10.68 3.02
C ALA A 36 -10.07 12.10 3.37
N ILE A 37 -8.97 12.18 4.12
CA ILE A 37 -8.33 13.45 4.49
C ILE A 37 -7.77 14.16 3.25
N SER A 38 -7.12 13.44 2.33
CA SER A 38 -6.55 14.04 1.12
C SER A 38 -7.63 14.57 0.17
N LEU A 39 -8.79 13.91 0.09
CA LEU A 39 -9.94 14.38 -0.68
C LEU A 39 -10.70 15.51 0.02
N ALA A 40 -10.62 15.63 1.34
CA ALA A 40 -11.40 16.63 2.09
C ALA A 40 -11.13 18.06 1.61
N GLY A 41 -9.88 18.42 1.34
CA GLY A 41 -9.50 19.76 0.84
C GLY A 41 -10.12 20.10 -0.53
N PRO A 42 -9.87 19.29 -1.58
CA PRO A 42 -10.50 19.48 -2.88
C PRO A 42 -12.03 19.47 -2.82
N LEU A 43 -12.64 18.55 -2.06
CA LEU A 43 -14.09 18.51 -1.90
C LEU A 43 -14.61 19.78 -1.24
N TYR A 44 -13.92 20.29 -0.21
CA TYR A 44 -14.28 21.56 0.42
C TYR A 44 -14.25 22.71 -0.58
N LEU A 45 -13.23 22.80 -1.43
CA LEU A 45 -13.13 23.84 -2.45
C LEU A 45 -14.26 23.76 -3.48
N VAL A 46 -14.65 22.56 -3.90
CA VAL A 46 -15.74 22.36 -4.86
C VAL A 46 -17.10 22.76 -4.26
N PHE A 47 -17.38 22.38 -3.01
CA PHE A 47 -18.71 22.60 -2.41
C PHE A 47 -18.85 23.96 -1.71
N PHE A 48 -17.77 24.51 -1.17
CA PHE A 48 -17.80 25.71 -0.32
C PHE A 48 -16.87 26.83 -0.79
N GLY A 49 -15.98 26.57 -1.75
CA GLY A 49 -15.03 27.58 -2.25
C GLY A 49 -15.62 28.58 -3.24
N GLY A 50 -16.89 28.43 -3.63
CA GLY A 50 -17.52 29.27 -4.67
C GLY A 50 -16.92 29.08 -6.06
N LEU A 51 -16.13 28.01 -6.25
CA LEU A 51 -15.53 27.66 -7.53
C LEU A 51 -16.58 26.96 -8.40
N ASP A 52 -16.87 27.52 -9.56
CA ASP A 52 -17.80 26.94 -10.52
C ASP A 52 -17.10 25.85 -11.34
N VAL A 53 -16.85 24.70 -10.69
CA VAL A 53 -16.19 23.54 -11.30
C VAL A 53 -17.25 22.67 -11.97
N SER A 54 -17.32 22.71 -13.30
CA SER A 54 -18.17 21.80 -14.05
C SER A 54 -17.61 20.37 -14.04
N ALA A 55 -18.50 19.38 -14.13
CA ALA A 55 -18.11 17.97 -14.24
C ALA A 55 -17.15 17.72 -15.43
N THR A 56 -17.37 18.41 -16.54
CA THR A 56 -16.50 18.32 -17.73
C THR A 56 -15.07 18.77 -17.42
N GLN A 57 -14.89 19.89 -16.72
CA GLN A 57 -13.55 20.36 -16.32
C GLN A 57 -12.87 19.38 -15.38
N LEU A 58 -13.59 18.83 -14.40
CA LEU A 58 -13.06 17.85 -13.46
C LEU A 58 -12.55 16.60 -14.19
N TRP A 59 -13.37 15.99 -15.05
CA TRP A 59 -12.98 14.78 -15.78
C TRP A 59 -11.89 15.03 -16.82
N THR A 60 -11.86 16.22 -17.43
CA THR A 60 -10.78 16.61 -18.35
C THR A 60 -9.45 16.73 -17.61
N ALA A 61 -9.44 17.39 -16.45
CA ALA A 61 -8.24 17.50 -15.61
C ALA A 61 -7.77 16.13 -15.11
N PHE A 62 -8.69 15.28 -14.65
CA PHE A 62 -8.39 13.91 -14.25
C PHE A 62 -7.79 13.10 -15.40
N ALA A 63 -8.39 13.15 -16.59
CA ALA A 63 -7.89 12.44 -17.76
C ALA A 63 -6.50 12.91 -18.18
N ALA A 64 -6.22 14.22 -18.09
CA ALA A 64 -4.89 14.77 -18.39
C ALA A 64 -3.83 14.23 -17.44
N VAL A 65 -4.10 14.17 -16.12
CA VAL A 65 -3.18 13.59 -15.14
C VAL A 65 -3.04 12.09 -15.36
N ALA A 66 -4.14 11.38 -15.58
CA ALA A 66 -4.14 9.95 -15.84
C ALA A 66 -3.34 9.60 -17.10
N ALA A 67 -3.42 10.38 -18.17
CA ALA A 67 -2.64 10.16 -19.39
C ALA A 67 -1.12 10.14 -19.13
N VAL A 68 -0.63 10.89 -18.14
CA VAL A 68 0.80 10.94 -17.79
C VAL A 68 1.17 9.87 -16.76
N PHE A 69 0.32 9.61 -15.77
CA PHE A 69 0.67 8.81 -14.59
C PHE A 69 0.02 7.42 -14.52
N MET A 70 -0.97 7.11 -15.36
CA MET A 70 -1.73 5.85 -15.28
C MET A 70 -0.84 4.62 -15.39
N MET A 71 0.18 4.66 -16.25
CA MET A 71 1.12 3.55 -16.39
C MET A 71 1.88 3.29 -15.09
N ILE A 72 2.42 4.34 -14.48
CA ILE A 72 3.17 4.27 -13.21
C ILE A 72 2.26 3.74 -12.09
N TRP A 73 1.01 4.19 -12.07
CA TRP A 73 0.03 3.77 -11.05
C TRP A 73 -0.19 2.25 -11.00
N ILE A 74 -0.06 1.55 -12.14
CA ILE A 74 -0.19 0.09 -12.23
C ILE A 74 1.17 -0.61 -12.06
N VAL A 75 2.22 -0.09 -12.72
CA VAL A 75 3.53 -0.74 -12.75
C VAL A 75 4.18 -0.74 -11.37
N GLU A 76 4.05 0.33 -10.60
CA GLU A 76 4.70 0.44 -9.29
C GLU A 76 4.20 -0.60 -8.27
N PRO A 77 2.88 -0.74 -8.01
CA PRO A 77 2.41 -1.77 -7.10
C PRO A 77 2.84 -3.18 -7.52
N VAL A 78 2.73 -3.51 -8.81
CA VAL A 78 3.09 -4.83 -9.34
C VAL A 78 4.58 -5.12 -9.15
N THR A 79 5.43 -4.10 -9.32
CA THR A 79 6.88 -4.24 -9.20
C THR A 79 7.34 -4.32 -7.75
N TYR A 80 6.76 -3.51 -6.87
CA TYR A 80 7.23 -3.41 -5.48
C TYR A 80 6.61 -4.43 -4.54
N PHE A 81 5.40 -4.92 -4.83
CA PHE A 81 4.72 -5.86 -3.95
C PHE A 81 5.52 -7.13 -3.66
N PRO A 82 6.15 -7.82 -4.64
CA PRO A 82 6.95 -9.01 -4.38
C PRO A 82 8.20 -8.74 -3.54
N ILE A 83 8.72 -7.51 -3.57
CA ILE A 83 9.94 -7.13 -2.85
C ILE A 83 9.60 -6.69 -1.43
N LEU A 84 8.54 -5.93 -1.25
CA LEU A 84 8.21 -5.27 0.02
C LEU A 84 7.20 -6.05 0.87
N GLY A 85 6.31 -6.81 0.23
CA GLY A 85 5.18 -7.45 0.91
C GLY A 85 4.10 -6.44 1.37
N PRO A 86 2.96 -6.93 1.88
CA PRO A 86 1.79 -6.11 2.15
C PRO A 86 2.03 -5.04 3.22
N ALA A 87 2.74 -5.38 4.29
CA ALA A 87 3.01 -4.49 5.41
C ALA A 87 3.79 -3.23 5.00
N ALA A 88 4.93 -3.42 4.33
CA ALA A 88 5.75 -2.31 3.88
C ALA A 88 5.08 -1.52 2.75
N MET A 89 4.25 -2.14 1.92
CA MET A 89 3.49 -1.45 0.87
C MET A 89 2.51 -0.39 1.44
N TYR A 90 1.80 -0.67 2.53
CA TYR A 90 0.95 0.33 3.18
C TYR A 90 1.75 1.55 3.65
N GLN A 91 2.94 1.33 4.22
CA GLN A 91 3.81 2.43 4.64
C GLN A 91 4.38 3.20 3.44
N ALA A 92 4.77 2.49 2.39
CA ALA A 92 5.35 3.05 1.18
C ALA A 92 4.42 4.04 0.50
N PHE A 93 3.15 3.67 0.32
CA PHE A 93 2.16 4.55 -0.30
C PHE A 93 1.67 5.68 0.61
N MET A 94 1.68 5.49 1.95
CA MET A 94 1.30 6.57 2.85
C MET A 94 2.33 7.70 2.88
N ILE A 95 3.62 7.33 2.87
CA ILE A 95 4.73 8.27 3.04
C ILE A 95 5.24 8.78 1.68
N GLY A 96 5.07 8.01 0.60
CA GLY A 96 5.38 8.42 -0.77
C GLY A 96 6.87 8.36 -1.14
N ASN A 97 7.69 7.50 -0.52
CA ASN A 97 9.15 7.45 -0.72
C ASN A 97 9.72 6.05 -1.04
N ILE A 98 8.96 5.24 -1.77
CA ILE A 98 9.27 3.83 -2.06
C ILE A 98 10.69 3.66 -2.61
N SER A 99 11.00 4.34 -3.71
CA SER A 99 12.27 4.19 -4.45
C SER A 99 13.49 4.74 -3.70
N SER A 100 13.29 5.72 -2.80
CA SER A 100 14.39 6.43 -2.14
C SER A 100 14.76 5.86 -0.78
N LYS A 101 13.86 5.14 -0.11
CA LYS A 101 14.12 4.63 1.26
C LYS A 101 13.73 3.17 1.43
N LEU A 102 12.48 2.83 1.15
CA LEU A 102 11.94 1.51 1.50
C LEU A 102 12.51 0.40 0.61
N LEU A 103 12.57 0.62 -0.70
CA LEU A 103 13.13 -0.33 -1.65
C LEU A 103 14.61 -0.66 -1.37
N PRO A 104 15.54 0.32 -1.27
CA PRO A 104 16.94 0.00 -0.99
C PRO A 104 17.13 -0.67 0.37
N SER A 105 16.34 -0.28 1.38
CA SER A 105 16.42 -0.89 2.72
C SER A 105 15.99 -2.36 2.71
N ALA A 106 14.89 -2.68 2.00
CA ALA A 106 14.40 -4.05 1.85
C ALA A 106 15.39 -4.94 1.10
N LEU A 107 15.97 -4.43 0.01
CA LEU A 107 16.96 -5.17 -0.80
C LEU A 107 18.24 -5.47 0.01
N VAL A 108 18.73 -4.50 0.80
CA VAL A 108 19.89 -4.74 1.67
C VAL A 108 19.57 -5.80 2.72
N ALA A 109 18.41 -5.73 3.37
CA ALA A 109 18.00 -6.73 4.36
C ALA A 109 17.91 -8.14 3.74
N GLN A 110 17.25 -8.27 2.59
CA GLN A 110 17.12 -9.55 1.86
C GLN A 110 18.49 -10.11 1.49
N ASN A 111 19.38 -9.29 0.94
CA ASN A 111 20.74 -9.72 0.57
C ASN A 111 21.54 -10.19 1.79
N ARG A 112 21.37 -9.56 2.95
CA ARG A 112 22.09 -9.94 4.19
C ARG A 112 21.69 -11.30 4.74
N ILE A 113 20.45 -11.74 4.48
CA ILE A 113 19.93 -13.03 4.93
C ILE A 113 19.82 -14.06 3.80
N GLY A 114 20.22 -13.71 2.57
CA GLY A 114 20.11 -14.58 1.40
C GLY A 114 18.67 -14.83 0.93
N ALA A 115 17.72 -13.97 1.32
CA ALA A 115 16.32 -14.09 0.92
C ALA A 115 16.10 -13.54 -0.50
N LYS A 116 15.09 -14.07 -1.20
CA LYS A 116 14.68 -13.60 -2.51
C LYS A 116 13.33 -12.86 -2.40
N PRO A 117 13.03 -11.90 -3.28
CA PRO A 117 11.71 -11.32 -3.35
C PRO A 117 10.63 -12.41 -3.52
N GLY A 118 9.59 -12.35 -2.69
CA GLY A 118 8.47 -13.29 -2.72
C GLY A 118 8.69 -14.65 -2.05
N THR A 119 9.77 -14.83 -1.28
CA THR A 119 10.07 -16.05 -0.49
C THR A 119 10.06 -15.78 1.00
#